data_AF-B5LRB5-F1
#
_entry.id   AF-B5LRB5-F1
#
_cell.length_a   1.000
_cell.length_b   1.000
_cell.length_c   1.000
_cell.angle_alpha   90.00
_cell.angle_beta   90.00
_cell.angle_gamma   90.00
#
_symmetry.space_group_name_H-M   'P 1'
#
loop_
_entity.id
_entity.type
_entity.pdbx_description
1 polymer ?
#
loop_
_entity_poly.entity_id
_entity_poly.type
_entity_poly.pdbx_seq_one_letter_code
_entity_poly.pdbx_strand_id
1 'polypeptide(L)'
;FLLVLSTDGDVVYTSENIVIFLGLSQVDVMGQSLYEYTHPCDHEEVRDLVSAKGPQEPRHAFLRLKCTLTAKGRSVNLKSAS
;
A
#
# COMPACT_ATOMS: atom_id res chain seq x y z
N PHE A 1 1.84 10.06 0.72
CA PHE A 1 3.07 9.31 1.10
C PHE A 1 3.66 8.67 -0.16
N LEU A 2 4.86 8.09 -0.07
CA LEU A 2 5.54 7.39 -1.16
C LEU A 2 5.67 5.89 -0.83
N LEU A 3 5.51 5.04 -1.83
CA LEU A 3 5.83 3.61 -1.78
C LEU A 3 6.77 3.27 -2.93
N VAL A 4 7.75 2.42 -2.65
CA VAL A 4 8.63 1.81 -3.65
C VAL A 4 8.50 0.30 -3.48
N LEU A 5 8.19 -0.39 -4.57
CA LEU A 5 7.89 -1.81 -4.58
C LEU A 5 8.98 -2.61 -5.30
N SER A 6 9.15 -3.86 -4.91
CA SER A 6 9.88 -4.86 -5.70
C SER A 6 9.04 -5.27 -6.91
N THR A 7 9.66 -6.01 -7.84
CA THR A 7 8.96 -6.64 -8.98
C THR A 7 7.98 -7.73 -8.57
N ASP A 8 8.02 -8.17 -7.31
CA ASP A 8 7.10 -9.16 -6.74
C ASP A 8 6.00 -8.51 -5.89
N GLY A 9 6.04 -7.18 -5.74
CA GLY A 9 5.03 -6.39 -5.03
C GLY A 9 5.32 -6.16 -3.54
N ASP A 10 6.53 -6.46 -3.07
CA ASP A 10 6.95 -6.20 -1.69
C ASP A 10 7.36 -4.75 -1.50
N VAL A 11 7.02 -4.16 -0.36
CA VAL A 11 7.38 -2.77 -0.05
C VAL A 11 8.85 -2.69 0.34
N VAL A 12 9.69 -2.21 -0.58
CA VAL A 12 11.12 -1.99 -0.35
C VAL A 12 11.36 -0.71 0.45
N TYR A 13 10.52 0.31 0.23
CA TYR A 13 10.60 1.57 0.96
C TYR A 13 9.23 2.24 1.06
N THR A 14 8.99 2.90 2.19
CA THR A 14 7.89 3.86 2.35
C THR A 14 8.37 5.09 3.10
N SER A 15 7.81 6.26 2.79
CA SER A 15 8.13 7.49 3.52
C SER A 15 7.55 7.48 4.93
N GLU A 16 8.26 8.07 5.91
CA GLU A 16 7.84 8.09 7.32
C GLU A 16 6.44 8.70 7.54
N ASN A 17 6.01 9.60 6.66
CA ASN A 17 4.70 10.24 6.74
C ASN A 17 3.51 9.31 6.41
N ILE A 18 3.72 8.03 6.05
CA ILE A 18 2.64 7.06 5.80
C ILE A 18 1.67 6.94 6.99
N VAL A 19 2.19 7.10 8.21
CA VAL A 19 1.40 7.08 9.45
C VAL A 19 0.31 8.15 9.48
N ILE A 20 0.52 9.30 8.85
CA ILE A 20 -0.45 10.40 8.82
C ILE A 20 -1.66 10.04 7.93
N PHE A 21 -1.45 9.18 6.93
CA PHE A 21 -2.48 8.85 5.94
C PHE A 21 -3.18 7.53 6.22
N LEU A 22 -2.44 6.49 6.64
CA LEU A 22 -2.97 5.14 6.87
C LEU A 22 -2.98 4.74 8.34
N GLY A 23 -2.31 5.49 9.21
CA GLY A 23 -2.13 5.14 10.63
C GLY A 23 -1.19 3.96 10.88
N LEU A 24 -0.46 3.52 9.84
CA LEU A 24 0.51 2.43 9.89
C LEU A 24 1.90 2.99 10.06
N SER A 25 2.73 2.33 10.87
CA SER A 25 4.12 2.74 11.01
C SER A 25 4.95 2.26 9.82
N GLN A 26 6.04 2.96 9.52
CA GLN A 26 6.96 2.56 8.44
C GLN A 26 7.52 1.16 8.67
N VAL A 27 7.89 0.84 9.92
CA VAL A 27 8.42 -0.48 10.31
C VAL A 27 7.42 -1.61 10.09
N ASP A 28 6.12 -1.36 10.29
CA ASP A 28 5.09 -2.38 10.07
C ASP A 28 4.85 -2.66 8.57
N VAL A 29 5.13 -1.69 7.70
CA VAL A 29 4.83 -1.76 6.25
C VAL A 29 6.04 -2.22 5.44
N MET A 30 7.25 -1.84 5.85
CA MET A 30 8.47 -2.22 5.12
C MET A 30 8.69 -3.74 5.11
N GLY A 31 9.07 -4.26 3.96
CA GLY A 31 9.31 -5.69 3.72
C GLY A 31 8.05 -6.53 3.64
N GLN A 32 6.87 -5.95 3.84
CA GLN A 32 5.59 -6.64 3.69
C GLN A 32 5.08 -6.53 2.24
N SER A 33 4.22 -7.47 1.86
CA SER A 33 3.60 -7.46 0.54
C SER A 33 2.53 -6.37 0.43
N LEU A 34 2.50 -5.62 -0.68
CA LEU A 34 1.45 -4.61 -0.92
C LEU A 34 0.04 -5.23 -0.92
N TYR A 35 -0.08 -6.51 -1.26
CA TYR A 35 -1.34 -7.26 -1.24
C TYR A 35 -1.94 -7.37 0.16
N GLU A 36 -1.14 -7.28 1.23
CA GLU A 36 -1.67 -7.29 2.60
C GLU A 36 -2.44 -6.02 2.96
N TYR A 37 -2.09 -4.90 2.31
CA TYR A 37 -2.70 -3.60 2.55
C TYR A 37 -3.71 -3.21 1.48
N THR A 38 -3.73 -3.88 0.33
CA THR A 38 -4.65 -3.57 -0.75
C THR A 38 -5.93 -4.41 -0.66
N HIS A 39 -7.07 -3.82 -0.98
CA HIS A 39 -8.34 -4.54 -1.05
C HIS A 39 -8.29 -5.68 -2.09
N PRO A 40 -8.79 -6.90 -1.79
CA PRO A 40 -8.67 -8.07 -2.68
C PRO A 40 -9.19 -7.85 -4.11
N CYS A 41 -10.26 -7.06 -4.28
CA CYS A 41 -10.80 -6.73 -5.61
C CYS A 41 -9.85 -5.91 -6.49
N ASP A 42 -8.83 -5.25 -5.91
CA ASP A 42 -7.86 -4.43 -6.66
C ASP A 42 -6.56 -5.21 -6.92
N HIS A 43 -6.45 -6.47 -6.48
CA HIS A 43 -5.21 -7.26 -6.60
C HIS A 43 -4.81 -7.56 -8.05
N GLU A 44 -5.78 -7.70 -8.96
CA GLU A 44 -5.51 -7.87 -10.38
C GLU A 44 -4.84 -6.62 -10.96
N GLU A 45 -5.39 -5.43 -10.67
CA GLU A 45 -4.82 -4.15 -11.11
C GLU A 45 -3.42 -3.92 -10.53
N VAL A 46 -3.20 -4.25 -9.24
CA VAL A 46 -1.85 -4.19 -8.64
C VAL A 46 -0.87 -5.12 -9.35
N ARG A 47 -1.28 -6.34 -9.70
CA ARG A 47 -0.41 -7.29 -10.43
C ARG A 47 -0.01 -6.72 -11.78
N ASP A 48 -0.92 -6.08 -12.50
CA ASP A 48 -0.63 -5.51 -13.80
C ASP A 48 0.32 -4.30 -13.71
N LEU A 49 0.20 -3.50 -12.65
CA LEU A 49 1.12 -2.40 -12.36
C LEU A 49 2.54 -2.89 -12.05
N VAL A 50 2.67 -3.96 -11.27
CA VAL A 50 3.96 -4.49 -10.79
C VAL A 50 4.64 -5.39 -11.83
N SER A 51 3.88 -6.19 -12.60
CA SER A 51 4.38 -7.15 -13.60
C SER A 51 4.87 -6.50 -14.90
N ALA A 52 4.98 -5.17 -14.94
CA ALA A 52 5.33 -4.38 -16.11
C ALA A 52 6.71 -4.74 -16.70
N LYS A 53 6.74 -5.60 -17.71
CA LYS A 53 7.94 -5.87 -18.52
C LYS A 53 7.94 -4.93 -19.74
N GLY A 54 8.45 -3.71 -19.57
CA GLY A 54 8.60 -2.76 -20.69
C GLY A 54 9.08 -1.38 -20.27
N PRO A 55 9.37 -0.47 -21.23
CA PRO A 55 9.72 0.92 -20.92
C PRO A 55 8.62 1.54 -20.04
N GLN A 56 9.04 2.04 -18.88
CA GLN A 56 8.15 2.45 -17.80
C GLN A 56 7.54 3.83 -18.11
N GLU A 57 6.51 3.83 -18.93
CA GLU A 57 5.61 4.98 -18.99
C GLU A 57 4.90 5.13 -17.63
N PRO A 58 4.66 6.36 -17.17
CA PRO A 58 3.88 6.61 -15.96
C PRO A 58 2.50 5.94 -16.04
N ARG A 59 2.14 5.18 -15.00
CA ARG A 59 0.85 4.49 -14.89
C ARG A 59 0.03 5.11 -13.78
N HIS A 60 -1.29 5.13 -13.98
CA HIS A 60 -2.24 5.65 -13.02
C HIS A 60 -3.27 4.57 -12.71
N ALA A 61 -3.58 4.41 -11.43
CA ALA A 61 -4.54 3.45 -10.91
C ALA A 61 -5.17 4.01 -9.63
N PHE A 62 -6.36 3.51 -9.28
CA PHE A 62 -7.03 3.84 -8.04
C PHE A 62 -7.09 2.61 -7.15
N LEU A 63 -6.26 2.58 -6.11
CA LEU A 63 -6.17 1.45 -5.18
C LEU A 63 -6.86 1.78 -3.86
N ARG A 64 -7.64 0.83 -3.33
CA ARG A 64 -8.14 0.89 -1.96
C ARG A 64 -7.10 0.28 -1.02
N LEU A 65 -6.62 1.09 -0.09
CA LEU A 65 -5.67 0.68 0.92
C LEU A 65 -6.33 0.62 2.29
N LYS A 66 -5.94 -0.38 3.09
CA LYS A 66 -6.31 -0.50 4.49
C LYS A 66 -5.86 0.75 5.24
N CYS A 67 -6.78 1.31 6.00
CA CYS A 67 -6.54 2.47 6.83
C CYS A 67 -6.99 2.19 8.26
N THR A 68 -6.08 2.39 9.21
CA THR A 68 -6.38 2.28 10.64
C THR A 68 -6.93 3.57 11.23
N LEU A 69 -6.87 4.68 10.49
CA LEU A 69 -7.40 5.96 10.96
C LEU A 69 -8.93 5.99 10.78
N THR A 70 -9.63 6.21 11.87
CA THR A 70 -11.06 6.52 11.84
C THR A 70 -11.30 7.97 11.45
N ALA A 71 -12.52 8.30 11.03
CA ALA A 71 -12.92 9.69 10.71
C ALA A 71 -12.74 10.68 11.88
N LYS A 72 -12.58 10.18 13.11
CA LYS A 72 -12.32 10.99 14.32
C LYS A 72 -10.82 11.03 14.70
N GLY A 73 -9.92 10.55 13.84
CA GLY A 73 -8.48 10.53 14.08
C GLY A 73 -8.01 9.49 15.11
N ARG A 74 -8.89 8.57 15.54
CA ARG A 74 -8.49 7.44 16.39
C ARG A 74 -7.96 6.31 15.53
N SER A 75 -6.88 5.65 15.97
CA SER A 75 -6.34 4.46 15.31
C SER A 75 -7.08 3.19 15.77
N VAL A 76 -7.36 2.28 14.85
CA VAL A 76 -7.87 0.92 15.12
C VAL A 76 -6.81 -0.12 14.76
N ASN A 77 -6.97 -1.35 15.24
CA ASN A 77 -6.06 -2.44 14.84
C ASN A 77 -6.12 -2.69 13.32
N LEU A 78 -4.97 -3.03 12.72
CA LEU A 78 -4.85 -3.32 11.29
C LEU A 78 -5.78 -4.47 10.83
N LYS A 79 -6.04 -5.47 11.69
CA LYS A 79 -7.00 -6.54 11.39
C LYS A 79 -8.45 -6.06 11.26
N SER A 80 -8.76 -4.91 11.83
CA SER A 80 -10.07 -4.26 11.78
C SER A 80 -10.15 -3.16 10.71
N ALA A 81 -9.02 -2.84 10.06
CA ALA A 81 -8.99 -1.92 8.93
C ALA A 81 -9.49 -2.66 7.68
N SER A 82 -10.49 -2.07 7.02
CA SER A 82 -11.09 -2.60 5.78
C SER A 82 -10.39 -2.08 4.54
#